data_AF-A0A2M8FQ20-F1
#
_entry.id   AF-A0A2M8FQ20-F1
#
_cell.length_a   1.000
_cell.length_b   1.000
_cell.length_c   1.000
_cell.angle_alpha   90.00
_cell.angle_beta   90.00
_cell.angle_gamma   90.00
#
_symmetry.space_group_name_H-M   'P 1'
#
loop_
_entity.id
_entity.type
_entity.pdbx_description
1 polymer ?
#
loop_
_entity_poly.entity_id
_entity_poly.type
_entity_poly.pdbx_seq_one_letter_code
_entity_poly.pdbx_strand_id
1 'polypeptide(L)'
;MEVVAQLSSPIAPFYADLLYSDLSKVSGKGNTTSVHLSDFPTVNESVIDTDLEQRMDIAQQVSSMVLSLRKKEQIKVRQPLQKIMIPILDAKFKRQLQDVADLILSEVNVKEIEYLEDTAGVLVKSIKPNFKTLGPKYGKIMKQIAAIVTQFNQNDIQEFEKNSVVEINVEGQQVMLDSNDVEIITQDIPGWLVQTEGGLTVALDISISQELKEEGIAREFVNRIQNLRKDSGFEVNDKIAVKILQHNEINDAITKNKNYICTETLATQLDLVSELNEGVTVDFDHDLSTLITIKKLN
;
A
#
# COMPACT_ATOMS: atom_id res chain seq x y z
N MET A 1 -12.11 -9.22 20.92
CA MET A 1 -11.06 -10.06 21.52
C MET A 1 -11.61 -11.20 22.38
N GLU A 2 -12.72 -11.02 23.14
CA GLU A 2 -13.35 -12.12 23.91
C GLU A 2 -13.73 -13.32 23.02
N VAL A 3 -14.48 -13.09 21.93
CA VAL A 3 -14.84 -14.12 20.94
C VAL A 3 -13.61 -14.82 20.35
N VAL A 4 -12.51 -14.10 20.14
CA VAL A 4 -11.25 -14.68 19.65
C VAL A 4 -10.65 -15.63 20.68
N ALA A 5 -10.68 -15.27 21.96
CA ALA A 5 -10.27 -16.17 23.03
C ALA A 5 -11.14 -17.44 23.07
N GLN A 6 -12.46 -17.30 22.94
CA GLN A 6 -13.38 -18.44 22.91
C GLN A 6 -13.11 -19.39 21.73
N LEU A 7 -12.97 -18.85 20.52
CA LEU A 7 -12.68 -19.61 19.30
C LEU A 7 -11.29 -20.28 19.33
N SER A 8 -10.30 -19.63 19.95
CA SER A 8 -8.93 -20.17 20.04
C SER A 8 -8.70 -21.12 21.22
N SER A 9 -9.65 -21.20 22.17
CA SER A 9 -9.53 -22.03 23.38
C SER A 9 -9.27 -23.52 23.12
N PRO A 10 -9.81 -24.18 22.07
CA PRO A 10 -9.50 -25.57 21.77
C PRO A 10 -8.06 -25.79 21.26
N ILE A 11 -7.43 -24.74 20.74
CA ILE A 11 -6.09 -24.78 20.13
C ILE A 11 -5.02 -24.36 21.14
N ALA A 12 -5.27 -23.29 21.89
CA ALA A 12 -4.32 -22.69 22.83
C ALA A 12 -4.98 -22.45 24.20
N PRO A 13 -5.34 -23.51 24.95
CA PRO A 13 -6.25 -23.43 26.09
C PRO A 13 -5.77 -22.51 27.21
N PHE A 14 -4.48 -22.56 27.57
CA PHE A 14 -3.93 -21.72 28.64
C PHE A 14 -3.81 -20.25 28.23
N TYR A 15 -3.45 -19.99 26.98
CA TYR A 15 -3.32 -18.63 26.47
C TYR A 15 -4.70 -17.97 26.29
N ALA A 16 -5.64 -18.70 25.70
CA ALA A 16 -7.02 -18.25 25.55
C ALA A 16 -7.67 -17.95 26.91
N ASP A 17 -7.42 -18.78 27.92
CA ASP A 17 -7.97 -18.56 29.26
C ASP A 17 -7.40 -17.31 29.93
N LEU A 18 -6.08 -17.09 29.82
CA LEU A 18 -5.44 -15.86 30.29
C LEU A 18 -6.00 -14.62 29.58
N LEU A 19 -6.05 -14.66 28.25
CA LEU A 19 -6.57 -13.56 27.43
C LEU A 19 -8.03 -13.25 27.78
N TYR A 20 -8.87 -14.27 27.93
CA TYR A 20 -10.27 -14.12 28.34
C TYR A 20 -10.39 -13.47 29.72
N SER A 21 -9.68 -14.02 30.72
CA SER A 21 -9.67 -13.47 32.08
C SER A 21 -9.26 -12.00 32.12
N ASP A 22 -8.20 -11.63 31.42
CA ASP A 22 -7.68 -10.26 31.43
C ASP A 22 -8.64 -9.27 30.76
N LEU A 23 -9.27 -9.68 29.66
CA LEU A 23 -10.30 -8.89 29.00
C LEU A 23 -11.56 -8.75 29.85
N SER A 24 -12.02 -9.83 30.48
CA SER A 24 -13.21 -9.80 31.33
C SER A 24 -13.03 -8.92 32.57
N LYS A 25 -11.84 -8.95 33.19
CA LYS A 25 -11.48 -8.07 34.31
C LYS A 25 -11.56 -6.59 33.96
N VAL A 26 -11.12 -6.21 32.76
CA VAL A 26 -11.10 -4.80 32.32
C VAL A 26 -12.45 -4.35 31.79
N SER A 27 -13.09 -5.18 30.97
CA SER A 27 -14.34 -4.81 30.28
C SER A 27 -15.59 -4.95 31.14
N GLY A 28 -15.52 -5.76 32.21
CA GLY A 28 -16.69 -6.20 32.98
C GLY A 28 -17.66 -7.07 32.17
N LYS A 29 -17.24 -7.53 30.98
CA LYS A 29 -18.00 -8.42 30.09
C LYS A 29 -17.49 -9.86 30.25
N GLY A 30 -18.41 -10.82 30.15
CA GLY A 30 -18.13 -12.22 30.40
C GLY A 30 -18.72 -12.67 31.73
N ASN A 31 -19.58 -13.69 31.69
CA ASN A 31 -20.30 -14.20 32.86
C ASN A 31 -19.54 -15.30 33.60
N THR A 32 -18.32 -15.62 33.16
CA THR A 32 -17.57 -16.80 33.63
C THR A 32 -16.14 -16.43 33.98
N THR A 33 -15.52 -17.22 34.85
CA THR A 33 -14.15 -16.99 35.33
C THR A 33 -13.08 -17.58 34.39
N SER A 34 -13.48 -18.40 33.43
CA SER A 34 -12.59 -19.11 32.51
C SER A 34 -13.26 -19.25 31.16
N VAL A 35 -12.48 -19.12 30.09
CA VAL A 35 -12.98 -19.28 28.72
C VAL A 35 -13.59 -20.68 28.50
N HIS A 36 -13.06 -21.69 29.19
CA HIS A 36 -13.49 -23.09 29.08
C HIS A 36 -14.85 -23.36 29.72
N LEU A 37 -15.36 -22.40 30.49
CA LEU A 37 -16.70 -22.42 31.08
C LEU A 37 -17.69 -21.55 30.29
N SER A 38 -17.20 -20.81 29.29
CA SER A 38 -18.03 -19.92 28.48
C SER A 38 -18.74 -20.68 27.36
N ASP A 39 -19.93 -20.22 26.97
CA ASP A 39 -20.63 -20.76 25.82
C ASP A 39 -19.88 -20.47 24.52
N PHE A 40 -19.97 -21.40 23.57
CA PHE A 40 -19.39 -21.19 22.24
C PHE A 40 -20.07 -19.99 21.55
N PRO A 41 -19.32 -19.09 20.90
CA PRO A 41 -19.90 -17.88 20.32
C PRO A 41 -20.87 -18.22 19.19
N THR A 42 -22.03 -17.57 19.21
CA THR A 42 -23.06 -17.70 18.17
C THR A 42 -22.94 -16.58 17.15
N VAL A 43 -23.17 -16.90 15.87
CA VAL A 43 -23.21 -15.89 14.80
C VAL A 43 -24.34 -14.89 15.05
N ASN A 44 -24.06 -13.62 14.82
CA ASN A 44 -25.07 -12.58 14.76
C ASN A 44 -25.17 -12.08 13.30
N GLU A 45 -26.18 -12.53 12.57
CA GLU A 45 -26.34 -12.19 11.16
C GLU A 45 -26.61 -10.70 10.93
N SER A 46 -27.13 -9.97 11.93
CA SER A 46 -27.44 -8.54 11.81
C SER A 46 -26.21 -7.64 11.71
N VAL A 47 -25.03 -8.14 12.07
CA VAL A 47 -23.77 -7.39 11.97
C VAL A 47 -22.93 -7.78 10.74
N ILE A 48 -23.42 -8.72 9.92
CA ILE A 48 -22.75 -9.10 8.67
C ILE A 48 -23.05 -8.05 7.62
N ASP A 49 -22.02 -7.32 7.20
CA ASP A 49 -22.10 -6.29 6.16
C ASP A 49 -21.16 -6.64 5.01
N THR A 50 -21.72 -7.28 3.98
CA THR A 50 -20.98 -7.72 2.80
C THR A 50 -20.48 -6.56 1.93
N ASP A 51 -21.11 -5.38 2.01
CA ASP A 51 -20.63 -4.20 1.30
C ASP A 51 -19.40 -3.60 2.01
N LEU A 52 -19.39 -3.60 3.35
CA LEU A 52 -18.21 -3.25 4.14
C LEU A 52 -17.04 -4.21 3.88
N GLU A 53 -17.29 -5.52 3.85
CA GLU A 53 -16.28 -6.53 3.52
C GLU A 53 -15.64 -6.25 2.15
N GLN A 54 -16.47 -6.02 1.12
CA GLN A 54 -16.01 -5.67 -0.22
C GLN A 54 -15.18 -4.39 -0.25
N ARG A 55 -15.60 -3.35 0.48
CA ARG A 55 -14.85 -2.09 0.61
C ARG A 55 -13.46 -2.33 1.23
N MET A 56 -13.38 -3.15 2.27
CA MET A 56 -12.11 -3.47 2.93
C MET A 56 -11.21 -4.35 2.07
N ASP A 57 -11.78 -5.25 1.26
CA ASP A 57 -11.03 -6.03 0.28
C ASP A 57 -10.42 -5.12 -0.80
N ILE A 58 -11.19 -4.16 -1.33
CA ILE A 58 -10.67 -3.15 -2.27
C ILE A 58 -9.52 -2.37 -1.62
N ALA A 59 -9.68 -1.91 -0.39
CA ALA A 59 -8.62 -1.17 0.31
C ALA A 59 -7.34 -1.99 0.47
N GLN A 60 -7.45 -3.27 0.86
CA GLN A 60 -6.31 -4.16 1.01
C GLN A 60 -5.62 -4.47 -0.33
N GLN A 61 -6.40 -4.73 -1.39
CA GLN A 61 -5.88 -5.02 -2.71
C GLN A 61 -5.14 -3.81 -3.29
N VAL A 62 -5.77 -2.63 -3.32
CA VAL A 62 -5.14 -1.39 -3.81
C VAL A 62 -3.86 -1.10 -3.02
N SER A 63 -3.91 -1.17 -1.69
CA SER A 63 -2.74 -0.89 -0.85
C SER A 63 -1.60 -1.87 -1.14
N SER A 64 -1.90 -3.15 -1.25
CA SER A 64 -0.91 -4.20 -1.58
C SER A 64 -0.27 -3.98 -2.95
N MET A 65 -1.08 -3.61 -3.97
CA MET A 65 -0.58 -3.30 -5.32
C MET A 65 0.35 -2.08 -5.31
N VAL A 66 -0.02 -1.00 -4.62
CA VAL A 66 0.85 0.19 -4.52
C VAL A 66 2.14 -0.12 -3.77
N LEU A 67 2.09 -0.87 -2.67
CA LEU A 67 3.29 -1.28 -1.92
C LEU A 67 4.20 -2.19 -2.76
N SER A 68 3.62 -3.07 -3.57
CA SER A 68 4.34 -3.90 -4.54
C SER A 68 5.05 -3.04 -5.59
N LEU A 69 4.35 -2.07 -6.19
CA LEU A 69 4.92 -1.12 -7.14
C LEU A 69 6.08 -0.31 -6.54
N ARG A 70 5.90 0.21 -5.32
CA ARG A 70 6.96 0.91 -4.56
C ARG A 70 8.18 0.02 -4.36
N LYS A 71 7.98 -1.24 -3.96
CA LYS A 71 9.07 -2.20 -3.74
C LYS A 71 9.84 -2.51 -5.02
N LYS A 72 9.18 -2.58 -6.17
CA LYS A 72 9.80 -2.82 -7.47
C LYS A 72 10.85 -1.75 -7.82
N GLU A 73 10.53 -0.48 -7.56
CA GLU A 73 11.43 0.66 -7.76
C GLU A 73 12.22 1.08 -6.51
N GLN A 74 12.21 0.26 -5.45
CA GLN A 74 12.91 0.53 -4.18
C GLN A 74 12.52 1.86 -3.49
N ILE A 75 11.29 2.35 -3.71
CA ILE A 75 10.78 3.57 -3.09
C ILE A 75 10.23 3.23 -1.70
N LYS A 76 10.81 3.82 -0.64
CA LYS A 76 10.31 3.63 0.74
C LYS A 76 8.93 4.25 0.93
N VAL A 77 8.07 3.63 1.74
CA VAL A 77 6.73 4.17 2.08
C VAL A 77 6.82 5.55 2.74
N ARG A 78 7.87 5.83 3.51
CA ARG A 78 8.10 7.15 4.14
C ARG A 78 8.34 8.28 3.13
N GLN A 79 8.74 7.96 1.89
CA GLN A 79 8.76 8.92 0.79
C GLN A 79 7.31 9.09 0.27
N PRO A 80 6.66 10.24 0.53
CA PRO A 80 5.34 10.50 -0.01
C PRO A 80 5.41 10.57 -1.53
N LEU A 81 4.34 10.10 -2.18
CA LEU A 81 4.15 10.20 -3.62
C LEU A 81 2.91 11.03 -3.92
N GLN A 82 2.86 11.62 -5.11
CA GLN A 82 1.81 12.56 -5.47
C GLN A 82 0.46 11.85 -5.55
N LYS A 83 0.34 10.87 -6.45
CA LYS A 83 -0.97 10.28 -6.75
C LYS A 83 -0.90 8.84 -7.23
N ILE A 84 -2.04 8.17 -7.08
CA ILE A 84 -2.35 6.91 -7.76
C ILE A 84 -3.55 7.11 -8.69
N MET A 85 -3.56 6.42 -9.83
CA MET A 85 -4.71 6.39 -10.73
C MET A 85 -5.37 5.03 -10.70
N ILE A 86 -6.70 5.03 -10.64
CA ILE A 86 -7.50 3.80 -10.61
C ILE A 86 -8.64 3.93 -11.62
N PRO A 87 -8.72 3.05 -12.64
CA PRO A 87 -9.86 2.93 -13.53
C PRO A 87 -11.13 2.57 -12.79
N ILE A 88 -12.21 3.31 -13.06
CA ILE A 88 -13.53 3.02 -12.52
C ILE A 88 -14.20 1.95 -13.39
N LEU A 89 -14.50 0.81 -12.78
CA LEU A 89 -15.19 -0.30 -13.43
C LEU A 89 -16.70 -0.03 -13.56
N ASP A 90 -17.32 0.43 -12.47
CA ASP A 90 -18.74 0.78 -12.41
C ASP A 90 -19.02 1.79 -11.28
N ALA A 91 -20.27 2.26 -11.20
CA ALA A 91 -20.69 3.24 -10.20
C ALA A 91 -20.63 2.71 -8.75
N LYS A 92 -20.83 1.39 -8.54
CA LYS A 92 -20.74 0.77 -7.22
C LYS A 92 -19.30 0.74 -6.75
N PHE A 93 -18.37 0.30 -7.60
CA PHE A 93 -16.94 0.30 -7.34
C PHE A 93 -16.43 1.70 -7.03
N LYS A 94 -16.84 2.72 -7.80
CA LYS A 94 -16.48 4.12 -7.53
C LYS A 94 -16.88 4.55 -6.11
N ARG A 95 -18.13 4.30 -5.71
CA ARG A 95 -18.62 4.61 -4.36
C ARG A 95 -17.80 3.87 -3.30
N GLN A 96 -17.63 2.56 -3.47
CA GLN A 96 -16.90 1.72 -2.52
C GLN A 96 -15.45 2.18 -2.34
N LEU A 97 -14.77 2.52 -3.43
CA LEU A 97 -13.40 3.02 -3.41
C LEU A 97 -13.30 4.39 -2.73
N GLN A 98 -14.26 5.29 -2.98
CA GLN A 98 -14.33 6.60 -2.33
C GLN A 98 -14.49 6.48 -0.81
N ASP A 99 -15.32 5.55 -0.33
CA ASP A 99 -15.55 5.32 1.09
C ASP A 99 -14.29 4.87 1.86
N VAL A 100 -13.31 4.29 1.16
CA VAL A 100 -12.04 3.78 1.75
C VAL A 100 -10.81 4.52 1.25
N ALA A 101 -10.97 5.60 0.48
CA ALA A 101 -9.86 6.32 -0.15
C ALA A 101 -8.86 6.83 0.88
N ASP A 102 -9.33 7.42 1.98
CA ASP A 102 -8.46 7.96 3.04
C ASP A 102 -7.63 6.85 3.72
N LEU A 103 -8.22 5.67 3.90
CA LEU A 103 -7.52 4.51 4.46
C LEU A 103 -6.36 4.11 3.54
N ILE A 104 -6.63 3.98 2.24
CA ILE A 104 -5.62 3.64 1.23
C ILE A 104 -4.51 4.70 1.23
N LEU A 105 -4.86 5.99 1.10
CA LEU A 105 -3.89 7.08 1.02
C LEU A 105 -2.98 7.14 2.25
N SER A 106 -3.55 6.90 3.45
CA SER A 106 -2.79 6.86 4.70
C SER A 106 -1.83 5.68 4.78
N GLU A 107 -2.25 4.49 4.34
CA GLU A 107 -1.45 3.26 4.39
C GLU A 107 -0.28 3.33 3.40
N VAL A 108 -0.52 3.88 2.21
CA VAL A 108 0.49 3.91 1.13
C VAL A 108 1.27 5.23 1.03
N ASN A 109 0.94 6.20 1.89
CA ASN A 109 1.51 7.56 1.93
C ASN A 109 1.52 8.24 0.54
N VAL A 110 0.34 8.36 -0.04
CA VAL A 110 0.07 9.04 -1.33
C VAL A 110 -0.86 10.23 -1.05
N LYS A 111 -0.75 11.33 -1.80
CA LYS A 111 -1.57 12.53 -1.54
C LYS A 111 -3.00 12.40 -2.04
N GLU A 112 -3.21 11.79 -3.20
CA GLU A 112 -4.55 11.70 -3.81
C GLU A 112 -4.76 10.46 -4.67
N ILE A 113 -6.03 10.10 -4.86
CA ILE A 113 -6.48 9.08 -5.81
C ILE A 113 -7.18 9.80 -6.96
N GLU A 114 -6.68 9.58 -8.18
CA GLU A 114 -7.31 10.05 -9.41
C GLU A 114 -8.14 8.92 -10.02
N TYR A 115 -9.43 9.18 -10.23
CA TYR A 115 -10.39 8.22 -10.75
C TYR A 115 -10.52 8.36 -12.26
N LEU A 116 -10.19 7.30 -13.01
CA LEU A 116 -10.27 7.29 -14.46
C LEU A 116 -11.60 6.70 -14.92
N GLU A 117 -12.52 7.53 -15.39
CA GLU A 117 -13.82 7.10 -15.95
C GLU A 117 -13.71 6.61 -17.40
N ASP A 118 -12.77 7.17 -18.16
CA ASP A 118 -12.41 6.69 -19.50
C ASP A 118 -10.94 6.32 -19.51
N THR A 119 -10.65 5.06 -19.82
CA THR A 119 -9.26 4.58 -19.94
C THR A 119 -8.66 4.92 -21.30
N ALA A 120 -9.49 5.36 -22.26
CA ALA A 120 -9.06 5.72 -23.60
C ALA A 120 -8.15 6.95 -23.57
N GLY A 121 -6.84 6.71 -23.67
CA GLY A 121 -5.81 7.74 -23.83
C GLY A 121 -4.85 7.91 -22.65
N VAL A 122 -5.18 7.39 -21.47
CA VAL A 122 -4.28 7.45 -20.30
C VAL A 122 -3.50 6.16 -20.13
N LEU A 123 -4.15 4.99 -20.20
CA LEU A 123 -3.52 3.69 -19.99
C LEU A 123 -3.36 2.96 -21.32
N VAL A 124 -2.11 2.81 -21.79
CA VAL A 124 -1.81 2.05 -23.01
C VAL A 124 -1.87 0.56 -22.66
N LYS A 125 -2.97 -0.12 -23.00
CA LYS A 125 -3.07 -1.58 -22.81
C LYS A 125 -2.32 -2.32 -23.93
N SER A 126 -1.70 -3.44 -23.60
CA SER A 126 -1.17 -4.39 -24.58
C SER A 126 -1.57 -5.79 -24.18
N ILE A 127 -1.84 -6.65 -25.16
CA ILE A 127 -2.30 -8.01 -24.92
C ILE A 127 -1.18 -8.98 -25.23
N LYS A 128 -0.89 -9.89 -24.30
CA LYS A 128 0.15 -10.92 -24.42
C LYS A 128 -0.51 -12.30 -24.56
N PRO A 129 -0.04 -13.13 -25.49
CA PRO A 129 -0.53 -14.50 -25.61
C PRO A 129 -0.03 -15.36 -24.44
N ASN A 130 -0.94 -16.14 -23.83
CA ASN A 130 -0.57 -17.13 -22.83
C ASN A 130 -0.12 -18.42 -23.52
N PHE A 131 1.20 -18.56 -23.66
CA PHE A 131 1.78 -19.70 -24.35
C PHE A 131 1.51 -21.06 -23.67
N LYS A 132 1.17 -21.09 -22.38
CA LYS A 132 0.88 -22.34 -21.65
C LYS A 132 -0.46 -22.95 -22.06
N THR A 133 -1.46 -22.12 -22.36
CA THR A 133 -2.81 -22.53 -22.78
C THR A 133 -2.91 -22.66 -24.30
N LEU A 134 -2.27 -21.73 -25.03
CA LEU A 134 -2.26 -21.73 -26.50
C LEU A 134 -1.44 -22.87 -27.11
N GLY A 135 -0.36 -23.31 -26.46
CA GLY A 135 0.50 -24.39 -26.95
C GLY A 135 -0.26 -25.71 -27.16
N PRO A 136 -0.96 -26.24 -26.14
CA PRO A 136 -1.78 -27.44 -26.26
C PRO A 136 -2.97 -27.32 -27.22
N LYS A 137 -3.66 -26.17 -27.26
CA LYS A 137 -4.85 -25.97 -28.11
C LYS A 137 -4.49 -25.80 -29.60
N TYR A 138 -3.44 -25.04 -29.91
CA TYR A 138 -3.21 -24.52 -31.25
C TYR A 138 -1.79 -24.77 -31.81
N GLY A 139 -0.91 -25.43 -31.05
CA GLY A 139 0.38 -26.01 -31.46
C GLY A 139 1.09 -25.39 -32.68
N LYS A 140 0.68 -25.80 -33.90
CA LYS A 140 1.30 -25.37 -35.17
C LYS A 140 1.05 -23.89 -35.52
N ILE A 141 -0.15 -23.38 -35.24
CA ILE A 141 -0.56 -21.99 -35.59
C ILE A 141 -0.35 -21.00 -34.43
N MET A 142 0.08 -21.48 -33.26
CA MET A 142 0.34 -20.70 -32.05
C MET A 142 1.21 -19.45 -32.29
N LYS A 143 2.29 -19.56 -33.09
CA LYS A 143 3.19 -18.42 -33.35
C LYS A 143 2.50 -17.32 -34.16
N GLN A 144 1.57 -17.68 -35.03
CA GLN A 144 0.82 -16.75 -35.88
C GLN A 144 -0.30 -16.09 -35.06
N ILE A 145 -0.99 -16.88 -34.23
CA ILE A 145 -1.93 -16.36 -33.22
C ILE A 145 -1.23 -15.33 -32.33
N ALA A 146 -0.05 -15.66 -31.80
CA ALA A 146 0.73 -14.77 -30.96
C ALA A 146 1.07 -13.44 -31.67
N ALA A 147 1.46 -13.50 -32.94
CA ALA A 147 1.78 -12.30 -33.72
C ALA A 147 0.55 -11.39 -33.92
N ILE A 148 -0.62 -11.97 -34.22
CA ILE A 148 -1.88 -11.24 -34.38
C ILE A 148 -2.31 -10.62 -33.06
N VAL A 149 -2.31 -11.41 -31.97
CA VAL A 149 -2.67 -10.94 -30.62
C VAL A 149 -1.78 -9.77 -30.22
N THR A 150 -0.46 -9.84 -30.43
CA THR A 150 0.45 -8.73 -30.08
C THR A 150 0.24 -7.45 -30.91
N GLN A 151 -0.51 -7.50 -32.02
CA GLN A 151 -0.82 -6.34 -32.87
C GLN A 151 -2.18 -5.70 -32.59
N PHE A 152 -2.95 -6.22 -31.63
CA PHE A 152 -4.25 -5.65 -31.26
C PHE A 152 -4.11 -4.19 -30.84
N ASN A 153 -4.99 -3.35 -31.36
CA ASN A 153 -5.09 -1.95 -30.99
C ASN A 153 -5.94 -1.79 -29.70
N GLN A 154 -6.02 -0.57 -29.15
CA GLN A 154 -6.77 -0.32 -27.91
C GLN A 154 -8.26 -0.68 -28.02
N ASN A 155 -8.88 -0.48 -29.19
CA ASN A 155 -10.28 -0.81 -29.41
C ASN A 155 -10.49 -2.33 -29.43
N ASP A 156 -9.58 -3.08 -30.06
CA ASP A 156 -9.64 -4.55 -30.08
C ASP A 156 -9.52 -5.14 -28.66
N ILE A 157 -8.67 -4.55 -27.83
CA ILE A 157 -8.48 -4.95 -26.42
C ILE A 157 -9.73 -4.63 -25.59
N GLN A 158 -10.33 -3.45 -25.77
CA GLN A 158 -11.58 -3.07 -25.07
C GLN A 158 -12.75 -3.98 -25.48
N GLU A 159 -12.86 -4.33 -26.76
CA GLU A 159 -13.89 -5.22 -27.27
C GLU A 159 -13.71 -6.64 -26.70
N PHE A 160 -12.48 -7.10 -26.59
CA PHE A 160 -12.16 -8.38 -25.95
C PHE A 160 -12.50 -8.40 -24.46
N GLU A 161 -12.21 -7.34 -23.70
CA GLU A 161 -12.62 -7.24 -22.27
C GLU A 161 -14.14 -7.31 -22.11
N LYS A 162 -14.88 -6.67 -23.02
CA LYS A 162 -16.35 -6.64 -22.95
C LYS A 162 -16.99 -7.98 -23.33
N ASN A 163 -16.46 -8.63 -24.37
CA ASN A 163 -17.06 -9.84 -24.93
C ASN A 163 -16.47 -11.13 -24.31
N SER A 164 -15.36 -11.04 -23.57
CA SER A 164 -14.59 -12.15 -22.97
C SER A 164 -14.07 -13.20 -23.95
N VAL A 165 -14.38 -13.06 -25.24
CA VAL A 165 -14.00 -13.94 -26.33
C VAL A 165 -13.73 -13.08 -27.56
N VAL A 166 -12.63 -13.36 -28.27
CA VAL A 166 -12.36 -12.78 -29.59
C VAL A 166 -12.15 -13.89 -30.60
N GLU A 167 -12.79 -13.74 -31.76
CA GLU A 167 -12.60 -14.64 -32.88
C GLU A 167 -11.55 -14.04 -33.83
N ILE A 168 -10.46 -14.78 -34.04
CA ILE A 168 -9.41 -14.41 -34.98
C ILE A 168 -9.31 -15.45 -36.10
N ASN A 169 -9.01 -15.00 -37.31
CA ASN A 169 -8.78 -15.90 -38.43
C ASN A 169 -7.28 -16.06 -38.68
N VAL A 170 -6.78 -17.29 -38.62
CA VAL A 170 -5.37 -17.62 -38.83
C VAL A 170 -5.27 -18.72 -39.88
N GLU A 171 -4.63 -18.43 -41.01
CA GLU A 171 -4.47 -19.38 -42.14
C GLU A 171 -5.80 -20.02 -42.64
N GLY A 172 -6.92 -19.31 -42.53
CA GLY A 172 -8.24 -19.82 -42.94
C GLY A 172 -8.95 -20.67 -41.89
N GLN A 173 -8.40 -20.78 -40.67
CA GLN A 173 -9.04 -21.38 -39.51
C GLN A 173 -9.55 -20.30 -38.55
N GLN A 174 -10.82 -20.44 -38.14
CA GLN A 174 -11.39 -19.63 -37.06
C GLN A 174 -10.87 -20.14 -35.72
N VAL A 175 -10.22 -19.25 -34.99
CA VAL A 175 -9.65 -19.50 -33.66
C VAL A 175 -10.39 -18.61 -32.67
N MET A 176 -10.96 -19.23 -31.65
CA MET A 176 -11.64 -18.55 -30.54
C MET A 176 -10.67 -18.44 -29.37
N LEU A 177 -10.32 -17.21 -29.01
CA LEU A 177 -9.48 -16.93 -27.84
C LEU A 177 -10.37 -16.55 -26.66
N ASP A 178 -10.16 -17.21 -25.53
CA ASP A 178 -10.81 -16.89 -24.25
C ASP A 178 -9.85 -16.15 -23.30
N SER A 179 -10.36 -15.69 -22.15
CA SER A 179 -9.58 -14.96 -21.14
C SER A 179 -8.42 -15.76 -20.51
N ASN A 180 -8.33 -17.09 -20.72
CA ASN A 180 -7.19 -17.89 -20.27
C ASN A 180 -6.09 -17.98 -21.34
N ASP A 181 -6.42 -17.69 -22.60
CA ASP A 181 -5.51 -17.78 -23.73
C ASP A 181 -4.67 -16.51 -23.92
N VAL A 182 -5.09 -15.40 -23.29
CA VAL A 182 -4.44 -14.10 -23.39
C VAL A 182 -4.42 -13.37 -22.05
N GLU A 183 -3.39 -12.56 -21.85
CA GLU A 183 -3.19 -11.74 -20.67
C GLU A 183 -3.12 -10.28 -21.10
N ILE A 184 -4.08 -9.47 -20.64
CA ILE A 184 -4.07 -8.02 -20.89
C ILE A 184 -3.18 -7.39 -19.83
N ILE A 185 -2.12 -6.72 -20.28
CA ILE A 185 -1.23 -5.94 -19.44
C ILE A 185 -1.36 -4.47 -19.79
N THR A 186 -1.23 -3.62 -18.79
CA THR A 186 -1.10 -2.18 -19.06
C THR A 186 0.37 -1.84 -19.18
N GLN A 187 0.77 -1.12 -20.23
CA GLN A 187 2.14 -0.66 -20.40
C GLN A 187 2.47 0.48 -19.43
N ASP A 188 3.71 0.50 -18.96
CA ASP A 188 4.24 1.57 -18.13
C ASP A 188 4.28 2.86 -18.95
N ILE A 189 3.58 3.89 -18.48
CA ILE A 189 3.67 5.25 -19.01
C ILE A 189 4.94 5.86 -18.42
N PRO A 190 5.75 6.66 -19.16
CA PRO A 190 6.91 7.31 -18.57
C PRO A 190 6.55 8.10 -17.30
N GLY A 191 7.20 7.76 -16.18
CA GLY A 191 6.92 8.35 -14.86
C GLY A 191 5.83 7.64 -14.05
N TRP A 192 5.24 6.56 -14.57
CA TRP A 192 4.22 5.77 -13.90
C TRP A 192 4.57 4.29 -13.91
N LEU A 193 4.22 3.62 -12.82
CA LEU A 193 4.24 2.15 -12.75
C LEU A 193 2.82 1.64 -12.76
N VAL A 194 2.54 0.60 -13.54
CA VAL A 194 1.19 0.01 -13.57
C VAL A 194 1.23 -1.44 -13.10
N GLN A 195 0.25 -1.80 -12.27
CA GLN A 195 -0.02 -3.18 -11.86
C GLN A 195 -1.50 -3.49 -12.09
N THR A 196 -1.77 -4.69 -12.62
CA THR A 196 -3.12 -5.24 -12.76
C THR A 196 -3.17 -6.57 -12.03
N GLU A 197 -4.16 -6.76 -11.15
CA GLU A 197 -4.35 -7.98 -10.37
C GLU A 197 -5.85 -8.21 -10.15
N GLY A 198 -6.35 -9.42 -10.47
CA GLY A 198 -7.75 -9.78 -10.22
C GLY A 198 -8.79 -8.90 -10.94
N GLY A 199 -8.43 -8.25 -12.05
CA GLY A 199 -9.30 -7.30 -12.77
C GLY A 199 -9.25 -5.86 -12.25
N LEU A 200 -8.51 -5.62 -11.17
CA LEU A 200 -8.22 -4.28 -10.65
C LEU A 200 -6.90 -3.77 -11.24
N THR A 201 -6.86 -2.51 -11.66
CA THR A 201 -5.64 -1.86 -12.17
C THR A 201 -5.31 -0.64 -11.32
N VAL A 202 -4.05 -0.51 -10.93
CA VAL A 202 -3.53 0.65 -10.19
C VAL A 202 -2.29 1.16 -10.91
N ALA A 203 -2.25 2.46 -11.17
CA ALA A 203 -1.06 3.15 -11.64
C ALA A 203 -0.50 4.07 -10.54
N LEU A 204 0.80 4.06 -10.33
CA LEU A 204 1.50 4.86 -9.32
C LEU A 204 2.41 5.90 -9.99
N ASP A 205 2.23 7.17 -9.65
CA ASP A 205 3.13 8.25 -10.05
C ASP A 205 4.43 8.15 -9.23
N ILE A 206 5.55 7.94 -9.92
CA ILE A 206 6.88 7.86 -9.29
C ILE A 206 7.67 9.16 -9.41
N SER A 207 7.07 10.23 -9.96
CA SER A 207 7.72 11.53 -9.99
C SER A 207 7.76 12.13 -8.58
N ILE A 208 8.98 12.44 -8.12
CA ILE A 208 9.21 13.03 -6.80
C ILE A 208 9.51 14.52 -7.00
N SER A 209 8.54 15.37 -6.64
CA SER A 209 8.76 16.82 -6.59
C SER A 209 9.72 17.18 -5.46
N GLN A 210 10.31 18.39 -5.53
CA GLN A 210 11.19 18.88 -4.46
C GLN A 210 10.48 18.94 -3.10
N GLU A 211 9.21 19.33 -3.07
CA GLU A 211 8.40 19.35 -1.85
C GLU A 211 8.19 17.95 -1.26
N LEU A 212 7.86 16.97 -2.11
CA LEU A 212 7.71 15.57 -1.68
C LEU A 212 9.05 14.99 -1.18
N LYS A 213 10.16 15.34 -1.82
CA LYS A 213 11.50 14.93 -1.37
C LYS A 213 11.81 15.50 0.02
N GLU A 214 11.56 16.78 0.23
CA GLU A 214 11.75 17.46 1.52
C GLU A 214 10.86 16.86 2.62
N GLU A 215 9.60 16.56 2.31
CA GLU A 215 8.68 15.91 3.23
C GLU A 215 9.12 14.47 3.56
N GLY A 216 9.66 13.73 2.57
CA GLY A 216 10.27 12.42 2.76
C GLY A 216 11.45 12.44 3.72
N ILE A 217 12.37 13.41 3.56
CA ILE A 217 13.50 13.63 4.47
C ILE A 217 13.00 13.92 5.90
N ALA A 218 11.96 14.75 6.05
CA ALA A 218 11.37 15.05 7.35
C ALA A 218 10.76 13.80 8.02
N ARG A 219 10.08 12.93 7.26
CA ARG A 219 9.53 11.66 7.78
C ARG A 219 10.62 10.68 8.19
N GLU A 220 11.67 10.55 7.39
CA GLU A 220 12.84 9.76 7.77
C GLU A 220 13.45 10.32 9.05
N PHE A 221 13.59 11.64 9.18
CA PHE A 221 14.13 12.26 10.38
C PHE A 221 13.34 11.91 11.64
N VAL A 222 12.00 12.02 11.57
CA VAL A 222 11.09 11.65 12.66
C VAL A 222 11.32 10.20 13.07
N ASN A 223 11.33 9.28 12.10
CA ASN A 223 11.58 7.86 12.35
C ASN A 223 12.92 7.63 13.06
N ARG A 224 13.97 8.36 12.67
CA ARG A 224 15.31 8.25 13.26
C ARG A 224 15.34 8.76 14.69
N ILE A 225 14.73 9.91 14.96
CA ILE A 225 14.57 10.42 16.33
C ILE A 225 13.78 9.44 17.18
N GLN A 226 12.69 8.88 16.66
CA GLN A 226 11.86 7.94 17.42
C GLN A 226 12.59 6.65 17.76
N ASN A 227 13.43 6.14 16.87
CA ASN A 227 14.29 5.01 17.16
C ASN A 227 15.35 5.36 18.21
N LEU A 228 16.00 6.53 18.10
CA LEU A 228 16.95 6.99 19.13
C LEU A 228 16.31 7.18 20.50
N ARG A 229 15.06 7.66 20.57
CA ARG A 229 14.30 7.77 21.84
C ARG A 229 14.15 6.40 22.49
N LYS A 230 13.76 5.39 21.70
CA LYS A 230 13.62 4.00 22.18
C LYS A 230 14.96 3.42 22.63
N ASP A 231 16.01 3.59 21.84
CA ASP A 231 17.36 3.09 22.12
C ASP A 231 17.97 3.76 23.36
N SER A 232 17.60 5.02 23.62
CA SER A 232 18.03 5.79 24.80
C SER A 232 17.14 5.53 26.04
N GLY A 233 16.13 4.65 25.94
CA GLY A 233 15.24 4.30 27.05
C GLY A 233 14.26 5.40 27.46
N PHE A 234 13.91 6.32 26.54
CA PHE A 234 12.95 7.39 26.84
C PHE A 234 11.52 6.85 26.86
N GLU A 235 10.69 7.42 27.72
CA GLU A 235 9.27 7.13 27.77
C GLU A 235 8.52 7.80 26.62
N VAL A 236 7.33 7.27 26.31
CA VAL A 236 6.48 7.75 25.20
C VAL A 236 6.16 9.24 25.32
N ASN A 237 6.02 9.75 26.55
CA ASN A 237 5.62 11.14 26.83
C ASN A 237 6.79 12.09 27.09
N ASP A 238 8.04 11.62 27.02
CA ASP A 238 9.21 12.44 27.34
C ASP A 238 9.38 13.58 26.33
N LYS A 239 9.65 14.79 26.82
CA LYS A 239 10.00 15.93 25.98
C LYS A 239 11.50 15.96 25.71
N ILE A 240 11.89 16.32 24.50
CA ILE A 240 13.30 16.32 24.08
C ILE A 240 13.73 17.65 23.45
N ALA A 241 15.03 17.92 23.54
CA ALA A 241 15.72 18.87 22.68
C ALA A 241 16.53 18.10 21.63
N VAL A 242 16.40 18.50 20.37
CA VAL A 242 17.08 17.87 19.23
C VAL A 242 18.06 18.88 18.63
N LYS A 243 19.30 18.46 18.42
CA LYS A 243 20.29 19.21 17.62
C LYS A 243 20.73 18.37 16.44
N ILE A 244 20.81 19.00 15.28
CA ILE A 244 21.20 18.39 14.01
C ILE A 244 22.34 19.20 13.40
N LEU A 245 23.38 18.51 12.94
CA LEU A 245 24.46 19.14 12.18
C LEU A 245 23.93 19.62 10.82
N GLN A 246 24.24 20.87 10.47
CA GLN A 246 23.80 21.46 9.22
C GLN A 246 24.32 20.67 8.01
N HIS A 247 23.43 20.38 7.08
CA HIS A 247 23.73 19.74 5.81
C HIS A 247 22.87 20.38 4.70
N ASN A 248 23.51 20.83 3.61
CA ASN A 248 22.87 21.65 2.58
C ASN A 248 21.56 21.06 2.05
N GLU A 249 21.52 19.74 1.83
CA GLU A 249 20.33 19.06 1.29
C GLU A 249 19.25 18.73 2.34
N ILE A 250 19.55 18.82 3.63
CA ILE A 250 18.63 18.46 4.74
C ILE A 250 18.03 19.71 5.38
N ASN A 251 18.81 20.81 5.44
CA ASN A 251 18.45 22.01 6.19
C ASN A 251 17.07 22.56 5.81
N ASP A 252 16.78 22.66 4.52
CA ASP A 252 15.51 23.20 4.02
C ASP A 252 14.33 22.28 4.39
N ALA A 253 14.51 20.97 4.23
CA ALA A 253 13.51 19.96 4.58
C ALA A 253 13.14 20.03 6.06
N ILE A 254 14.15 20.12 6.94
CA ILE A 254 13.96 20.21 8.40
C ILE A 254 13.33 21.55 8.79
N THR A 255 13.75 22.64 8.16
CA THR A 255 13.24 23.99 8.49
C THR A 255 11.78 24.14 8.08
N LYS A 256 11.42 23.73 6.85
CA LYS A 256 10.04 23.81 6.35
C LYS A 256 9.09 22.90 7.13
N ASN A 257 9.55 21.72 7.56
CA ASN A 257 8.74 20.73 8.27
C ASN A 257 8.94 20.75 9.80
N LYS A 258 9.53 21.82 10.35
CA LYS A 258 9.88 21.91 11.78
C LYS A 258 8.70 21.60 12.71
N ASN A 259 7.52 22.16 12.43
CA ASN A 259 6.33 21.97 13.27
C ASN A 259 5.87 20.50 13.27
N TYR A 260 5.88 19.86 12.12
CA TYR A 260 5.55 18.44 11.98
C TYR A 260 6.55 17.58 12.77
N ILE A 261 7.85 17.79 12.57
CA ILE A 261 8.91 17.04 13.27
C ILE A 261 8.78 17.19 14.78
N CYS A 262 8.60 18.41 15.28
CA CYS A 262 8.48 18.67 16.72
C CYS A 262 7.24 18.00 17.33
N THR A 263 6.11 18.02 16.62
CA THR A 263 4.86 17.41 17.07
C THR A 263 5.00 15.89 17.15
N GLU A 264 5.51 15.27 16.08
CA GLU A 264 5.67 13.82 16.01
C GLU A 264 6.74 13.28 16.97
N THR A 265 7.73 14.09 17.35
CA THR A 265 8.85 13.64 18.20
C THR A 265 8.80 14.15 19.63
N LEU A 266 7.76 14.90 20.02
CA LEU A 266 7.67 15.63 21.29
C LEU A 266 8.92 16.51 21.56
N ALA A 267 9.52 17.04 20.49
CA ALA A 267 10.67 17.92 20.61
C ALA A 267 10.20 19.35 20.88
N THR A 268 10.63 19.94 22.00
CA THR A 268 10.34 21.36 22.29
C THR A 268 11.37 22.29 21.65
N GLN A 269 12.54 21.75 21.28
CA GLN A 269 13.61 22.49 20.62
C GLN A 269 14.19 21.64 19.49
N LEU A 270 14.37 22.28 18.32
CA LEU A 270 15.00 21.70 17.14
C LEU A 270 15.93 22.76 16.54
N ASP A 271 17.23 22.54 16.72
CA ASP A 271 18.28 23.49 16.36
C ASP A 271 19.26 22.89 15.33
N LEU A 272 19.44 23.62 14.24
CA LEU A 272 20.43 23.33 13.19
C LEU A 272 21.75 24.00 13.56
N VAL A 273 22.77 23.22 13.92
CA VAL A 273 24.07 23.71 14.41
C VAL A 273 25.18 23.51 13.39
N SER A 274 26.17 24.41 13.37
CA SER A 274 27.32 24.34 12.46
C SER A 274 28.37 23.32 12.88
N GLU A 275 28.44 22.98 14.17
CA GLU A 275 29.37 22.00 14.72
C GLU A 275 28.66 21.12 15.76
N LEU A 276 28.95 19.83 15.74
CA LEU A 276 28.43 18.84 16.68
C LEU A 276 29.54 17.83 16.99
N ASN A 277 30.05 17.84 18.23
CA ASN A 277 31.24 17.06 18.64
C ASN A 277 30.93 15.60 19.01
N GLU A 278 29.68 15.33 19.40
CA GLU A 278 29.18 14.00 19.76
C GLU A 278 27.78 13.85 19.17
N GLY A 279 27.40 12.62 18.81
CA GLY A 279 26.08 12.32 18.28
C GLY A 279 26.01 10.99 17.57
N VAL A 280 24.81 10.66 17.08
CA VAL A 280 24.57 9.48 16.27
C VAL A 280 24.46 9.90 14.82
N THR A 281 25.22 9.24 13.94
CA THR A 281 25.10 9.43 12.49
C THR A 281 23.78 8.82 12.02
N VAL A 282 23.02 9.61 11.27
CA VAL A 282 21.73 9.21 10.74
C VAL A 282 21.75 9.29 9.22
N ASP A 283 21.45 8.16 8.59
CA ASP A 283 21.35 8.01 7.15
C ASP A 283 19.89 8.16 6.68
N PHE A 284 19.67 9.00 5.67
CA PHE A 284 18.37 9.28 5.08
C PHE A 284 18.15 8.47 3.79
N ASP A 285 18.99 8.69 2.78
CA ASP A 285 19.12 7.89 1.54
C ASP A 285 20.28 8.39 0.67
N HIS A 286 20.76 7.58 -0.28
CA HIS A 286 21.75 7.97 -1.32
C HIS A 286 22.95 8.79 -0.78
N ASP A 287 23.66 8.24 0.20
CA ASP A 287 24.83 8.85 0.85
C ASP A 287 24.54 10.13 1.66
N LEU A 288 23.26 10.49 1.84
CA LEU A 288 22.85 11.61 2.67
C LEU A 288 22.84 11.21 4.15
N SER A 289 23.83 11.69 4.89
CA SER A 289 23.95 11.46 6.33
C SER A 289 24.26 12.74 7.10
N THR A 290 23.82 12.79 8.36
CA THR A 290 24.17 13.89 9.27
C THR A 290 24.27 13.41 10.71
N LEU A 291 24.91 14.20 11.57
CA LEU A 291 25.07 13.89 12.99
C LEU A 291 23.92 14.52 13.79
N ILE A 292 23.33 13.74 14.69
CA ILE A 292 22.20 14.20 15.51
C ILE A 292 22.41 13.87 16.99
N THR A 293 21.91 14.75 17.87
CA THR A 293 21.84 14.50 19.30
C THR A 293 20.45 14.79 19.83
N ILE A 294 20.00 13.93 20.74
CA ILE A 294 18.76 14.12 21.48
C ILE A 294 19.08 14.21 22.97
N LYS A 295 18.40 15.11 23.68
CA LYS A 295 18.51 15.26 25.13
C LYS A 295 17.12 15.31 25.75
N LYS A 296 16.87 14.44 26.73
CA LYS A 296 15.65 14.50 27.54
C LYS A 296 15.62 15.82 28.32
N LEU A 297 14.48 16.49 28.28
CA LEU A 297 14.20 17.66 29.08
C LEU A 297 13.40 17.21 30.31
N ASN A 298 13.80 17.72 31.46
CA ASN A 298 13.09 17.49 32.73
C ASN A 298 11.82 18.35 32.80
#